data_AF-A0A9D1EUZ5-F1
#
_entry.id   AF-A0A9D1EUZ5-F1
#
_cell.length_a   1.000
_cell.length_b   1.000
_cell.length_c   1.000
_cell.angle_alpha   90.00
_cell.angle_beta   90.00
_cell.angle_gamma   90.00
#
_symmetry.space_group_name_H-M   'P 1'
#
loop_
_entity.id
_entity.type
_entity.pdbx_description
1 polymer ?
#
loop_
_entity_poly.entity_id
_entity_poly.type
_entity_poly.pdbx_seq_one_letter_code
_entity_poly.pdbx_strand_id
1 'polypeptide(L)'
;MRIIETENYQEMSEVLLRLFTEQIRKKPDSVLSFTTGKTPEMFLELLADAINEGLDVSQCVFLNLDEYVGRRDMPYSVYSFMHSHLYDRIAAGPCYADMMDAQAENAEAELARYAGVLERYPRDIQLLGLGTNGHIGANEPGTPFDSSLFVADSFASTIEATQKLFHLKREETPVQMYTMGFQEIMAAKQVILAASGSGKAEAVRALAEGEITEQVPASLLRTHENFTLVIDKEAGALLRQDGWNFLSTWEMSETGIRRGIQRYKESGELECAVTEAVKAVEDEESFHSVGYGGLPNREGRVELDAAYMDGNTLGAGGVMAVHEIKNPIEAAMLLSHKKRDCFLAGEGAEKFARSQGLAFADMLSEEARRQYEEVKEKTKEEMEAYQGHDTVCVIGRDEQGSMACGVSTSGLFLKHPGRVGDSPIIGSGFYADSQTGAAAATGVGEDIMKGCLSFAIVERMAAGQPVQQACEDVLRAHAEKLERLGGECGSMSVIAMDRKGNIGAATNLDRFPFVAGRYTGEHKLMTVKNCMKNVIQA
;
A
#
# COMPACT_ATOMS: atom_id res chain seq x y z
N MET A 1 -4.75 -6.42 -14.21
CA MET A 1 -4.12 -7.37 -13.27
C MET A 1 -4.70 -7.18 -11.87
N ARG A 2 -5.11 -8.26 -11.23
CA ARG A 2 -5.51 -8.31 -9.82
C ARG A 2 -4.45 -9.08 -9.04
N ILE A 3 -3.89 -8.53 -7.96
CA ILE A 3 -2.95 -9.25 -7.07
C ILE A 3 -3.71 -9.72 -5.83
N ILE A 4 -3.52 -10.98 -5.43
CA ILE A 4 -3.99 -11.55 -4.17
C ILE A 4 -2.76 -12.01 -3.39
N GLU A 5 -2.42 -11.27 -2.35
CA GLU A 5 -1.37 -11.65 -1.39
C GLU A 5 -1.97 -12.54 -0.30
N THR A 6 -1.22 -13.58 0.07
CA THR A 6 -1.56 -14.57 1.09
C THR A 6 -0.42 -14.72 2.08
N GLU A 7 -0.70 -15.18 3.29
CA GLU A 7 0.30 -15.29 4.36
C GLU A 7 1.38 -16.32 4.04
N ASN A 8 1.01 -17.43 3.40
CA ASN A 8 1.89 -18.56 3.13
C ASN A 8 1.36 -19.45 2.00
N TYR A 9 2.16 -20.46 1.61
CA TYR A 9 1.85 -21.43 0.57
C TYR A 9 0.50 -22.15 0.74
N GLN A 10 0.10 -22.45 1.98
CA GLN A 10 -1.15 -23.13 2.27
C GLN A 10 -2.35 -22.23 1.96
N GLU A 11 -2.35 -21.00 2.48
CA GLU A 11 -3.41 -20.04 2.19
C GLU A 11 -3.48 -19.72 0.67
N MET A 12 -2.34 -19.62 0.00
CA MET A 12 -2.29 -19.45 -1.47
C MET A 12 -3.04 -20.58 -2.18
N SER A 13 -2.84 -21.83 -1.76
CA SER A 13 -3.49 -23.00 -2.36
C SER A 13 -5.00 -23.07 -2.04
N GLU A 14 -5.41 -22.64 -0.84
CA GLU A 14 -6.83 -22.48 -0.47
C GLU A 14 -7.52 -21.38 -1.28
N VAL A 15 -6.82 -20.27 -1.57
CA VAL A 15 -7.33 -19.21 -2.46
C VAL A 15 -7.52 -19.74 -3.88
N LEU A 16 -6.56 -20.49 -4.42
CA LEU A 16 -6.70 -21.13 -5.73
C LEU A 16 -7.89 -22.09 -5.76
N LEU A 17 -8.05 -22.93 -4.72
CA LEU A 17 -9.21 -23.82 -4.59
C LEU A 17 -10.52 -23.05 -4.64
N ARG A 18 -10.61 -21.93 -3.91
CA ARG A 18 -11.81 -21.09 -3.90
C ARG A 18 -12.11 -20.52 -5.29
N LEU A 19 -11.12 -20.00 -6.00
CA LEU A 19 -11.32 -19.45 -7.35
C LEU A 19 -11.84 -20.52 -8.34
N PHE A 20 -11.28 -21.73 -8.27
CA PHE A 20 -11.70 -22.84 -9.14
C PHE A 20 -13.08 -23.39 -8.77
N THR A 21 -13.37 -23.57 -7.48
CA THR A 21 -14.69 -24.04 -7.03
C THR A 21 -15.80 -23.03 -7.33
N GLU A 22 -15.53 -21.73 -7.20
CA GLU A 22 -16.46 -20.66 -7.62
C GLU A 22 -16.75 -20.71 -9.13
N GLN A 23 -15.71 -20.92 -9.95
CA GLN A 23 -15.86 -21.06 -11.40
C GLN A 23 -16.71 -22.28 -11.76
N ILE A 24 -16.43 -23.45 -11.18
CA ILE A 24 -17.19 -24.69 -11.44
C ILE A 24 -18.65 -24.52 -11.03
N ARG A 25 -18.92 -23.92 -9.86
CA ARG A 25 -20.30 -23.66 -9.40
C ARG A 25 -21.04 -22.69 -10.29
N LYS A 26 -20.35 -21.67 -10.82
CA LYS A 26 -20.93 -20.68 -11.73
C LYS A 26 -21.17 -21.24 -13.13
N LYS A 27 -20.30 -22.13 -13.59
CA LYS A 27 -20.34 -22.77 -14.91
C LYS A 27 -19.95 -24.25 -14.77
N PRO A 28 -20.90 -25.17 -14.57
CA PRO A 28 -20.61 -26.59 -14.36
C PRO A 28 -19.88 -27.28 -15.52
N ASP A 29 -20.02 -26.77 -16.75
CA ASP A 29 -19.29 -27.20 -17.94
C ASP A 29 -17.99 -26.41 -18.17
N SER A 30 -17.31 -26.01 -17.09
CA SER A 30 -16.09 -25.21 -17.16
C SER A 30 -14.94 -25.97 -17.83
N VAL A 31 -14.20 -25.26 -18.68
CA VAL A 31 -12.95 -25.74 -19.27
C VAL A 31 -11.78 -25.18 -18.46
N LEU A 32 -11.06 -26.05 -17.76
CA LEU A 32 -10.00 -25.71 -16.82
C LEU A 32 -8.67 -26.27 -17.33
N SER A 33 -7.64 -25.43 -17.40
CA SER A 33 -6.31 -25.83 -17.85
C SER A 33 -5.29 -25.66 -16.73
N PHE A 34 -4.49 -26.70 -16.51
CA PHE A 34 -3.56 -26.81 -15.39
C PHE A 34 -2.10 -26.76 -15.84
N THR A 35 -1.24 -26.45 -14.88
CA THR A 35 0.22 -26.50 -14.98
C THR A 35 0.76 -27.45 -13.91
N THR A 36 2.01 -27.88 -14.04
CA THR A 36 2.65 -28.79 -13.09
C THR A 36 3.78 -28.11 -12.32
N GLY A 37 4.34 -28.81 -11.34
CA GLY A 37 5.44 -28.33 -10.52
C GLY A 37 5.05 -28.04 -9.08
N LYS A 38 5.99 -27.47 -8.30
CA LYS A 38 5.83 -27.39 -6.85
C LYS A 38 4.68 -26.48 -6.40
N THR A 39 4.44 -25.38 -7.10
CA THR A 39 3.39 -24.41 -6.74
C THR A 39 1.98 -25.02 -6.83
N PRO A 40 1.53 -25.62 -7.95
CA PRO A 40 0.17 -26.16 -8.06
C PRO A 40 -0.07 -27.46 -7.29
N GLU A 41 0.96 -28.15 -6.79
CA GLU A 41 0.88 -29.47 -6.12
C GLU A 41 -0.22 -29.51 -5.05
N MET A 42 -0.13 -28.70 -3.99
CA MET A 42 -1.11 -28.71 -2.90
C MET A 42 -2.51 -28.29 -3.37
N PHE A 43 -2.61 -27.32 -4.27
CA PHE A 43 -3.89 -26.92 -4.84
C PHE A 43 -4.60 -28.07 -5.57
N LEU A 44 -3.87 -28.87 -6.36
CA LEU A 44 -4.44 -30.02 -7.07
C LEU A 44 -4.95 -31.09 -6.11
N GLU A 45 -4.20 -31.34 -5.03
CA GLU A 45 -4.61 -32.27 -3.98
C GLU A 45 -5.86 -31.79 -3.25
N LEU A 46 -5.93 -30.51 -2.90
CA LEU A 46 -7.11 -29.88 -2.30
C LEU A 46 -8.32 -29.91 -3.25
N LEU A 47 -8.10 -29.76 -4.56
CA LEU A 47 -9.16 -29.89 -5.56
C LEU A 47 -9.68 -31.33 -5.62
N ALA A 48 -8.80 -32.32 -5.57
CA ALA A 48 -9.20 -33.73 -5.53
C ALA A 48 -10.04 -34.04 -4.27
N ASP A 49 -9.62 -33.53 -3.12
CA ASP A 49 -10.34 -33.69 -1.86
C ASP A 49 -11.73 -33.02 -1.94
N ALA A 50 -11.81 -31.80 -2.49
CA ALA A 50 -13.08 -31.09 -2.69
C ALA A 50 -14.04 -31.84 -3.65
N ILE A 51 -13.52 -32.49 -4.69
CA ILE A 51 -14.31 -33.34 -5.60
C ILE A 51 -14.90 -34.54 -4.84
N ASN A 52 -14.09 -35.21 -4.03
CA ASN A 52 -14.54 -36.34 -3.21
C ASN A 52 -15.55 -35.93 -2.13
N GLU A 53 -15.48 -34.68 -1.67
CA GLU A 53 -16.43 -34.09 -0.72
C GLU A 53 -17.71 -33.52 -1.35
N GLY A 54 -17.84 -33.58 -2.69
CA GLY A 54 -19.08 -33.29 -3.41
C GLY A 54 -19.04 -32.14 -4.41
N LEU A 55 -17.86 -31.60 -4.76
CA LEU A 55 -17.73 -30.72 -5.90
C LEU A 55 -17.92 -31.51 -7.21
N ASP A 56 -19.06 -31.32 -7.87
CA ASP A 56 -19.36 -32.00 -9.14
C ASP A 56 -18.54 -31.42 -10.30
N VAL A 57 -17.63 -32.22 -10.83
CA VAL A 57 -16.81 -31.91 -12.02
C VAL A 57 -17.22 -32.72 -13.24
N SER A 58 -18.30 -33.51 -13.18
CA SER A 58 -18.67 -34.47 -14.22
C SER A 58 -18.99 -33.85 -15.59
N GLN A 59 -19.21 -32.53 -15.64
CA GLN A 59 -19.42 -31.77 -16.88
C GLN A 59 -18.20 -30.93 -17.29
N CYS A 60 -17.18 -30.82 -16.43
CA CYS A 60 -16.00 -30.04 -16.71
C CYS A 60 -15.10 -30.71 -17.76
N VAL A 61 -14.22 -29.91 -18.36
CA VAL A 61 -13.15 -30.35 -19.25
C VAL A 61 -11.81 -29.94 -18.66
N PHE A 62 -10.89 -30.89 -18.47
CA PHE A 62 -9.56 -30.62 -17.91
C PHE A 62 -8.48 -30.71 -18.99
N LEU A 63 -7.63 -29.69 -19.08
CA LEU A 63 -6.54 -29.59 -20.05
C LEU A 63 -5.21 -29.30 -19.33
N ASN A 64 -4.08 -29.43 -20.04
CA ASN A 64 -2.75 -29.17 -19.49
C ASN A 64 -1.90 -28.26 -20.39
N LEU A 65 -1.05 -27.45 -19.76
CA LEU A 65 -0.20 -26.44 -20.41
C LEU A 65 0.91 -27.05 -21.29
N ASP A 66 1.57 -28.08 -20.79
CA ASP A 66 2.80 -28.64 -21.34
C ASP A 66 2.88 -30.17 -21.15
N GLU A 67 3.84 -30.82 -21.83
CA GLU A 67 4.27 -32.19 -21.58
C GLU A 67 5.76 -32.36 -21.92
N TYR A 68 6.51 -33.07 -21.08
CA TYR A 68 7.94 -33.32 -21.32
C TYR A 68 8.15 -34.43 -22.35
N VAL A 69 9.10 -34.22 -23.26
CA VAL A 69 9.53 -35.26 -24.20
C VAL A 69 10.19 -36.39 -23.44
N GLY A 70 9.61 -37.58 -23.50
CA GLY A 70 10.05 -38.75 -22.76
C GLY A 70 8.91 -39.69 -22.43
N ARG A 71 9.16 -40.74 -21.65
CA ARG A 71 8.11 -41.71 -21.33
C ARG A 71 7.09 -41.14 -20.34
N ARG A 72 5.80 -41.34 -20.60
CA ARG A 72 4.70 -40.89 -19.72
C ARG A 72 4.74 -41.47 -18.31
N ASP A 73 5.32 -42.64 -18.10
CA ASP A 73 5.45 -43.27 -16.77
C ASP A 73 6.62 -42.74 -15.94
N MET A 74 7.38 -41.78 -16.47
CA MET A 74 8.45 -41.12 -15.71
C MET A 74 7.87 -40.07 -14.75
N PRO A 75 8.47 -39.89 -13.56
CA PRO A 75 7.95 -38.99 -12.54
C PRO A 75 7.89 -37.53 -12.98
N TYR A 76 8.75 -37.12 -13.93
CA TYR A 76 8.78 -35.76 -14.45
C TYR A 76 7.69 -35.46 -15.47
N SER A 77 7.02 -36.47 -16.03
CA SER A 77 6.00 -36.23 -17.04
C SER A 77 4.79 -35.54 -16.42
N VAL A 78 4.15 -34.68 -17.21
CA VAL A 78 2.92 -34.01 -16.81
C VAL A 78 1.81 -35.03 -16.59
N TYR A 79 1.75 -36.07 -17.43
CA TYR A 79 0.88 -37.22 -17.22
C TYR A 79 1.02 -37.84 -15.82
N SER A 80 2.22 -38.26 -15.42
CA SER A 80 2.43 -38.94 -14.12
C SER A 80 2.18 -38.00 -12.94
N PHE A 81 2.56 -36.73 -13.07
CA PHE A 81 2.29 -35.71 -12.06
C PHE A 81 0.78 -35.51 -11.85
N MET A 82 0.01 -35.29 -12.93
CA MET A 82 -1.44 -35.07 -12.84
C MET A 82 -2.19 -36.30 -12.34
N HIS A 83 -1.75 -37.50 -12.71
CA HIS A 83 -2.30 -38.74 -12.16
C HIS A 83 -2.10 -38.84 -10.65
N SER A 84 -0.87 -38.58 -10.18
CA SER A 84 -0.51 -38.68 -8.77
C SER A 84 -1.23 -37.65 -7.88
N HIS A 85 -1.39 -36.41 -8.36
CA HIS A 85 -1.92 -35.30 -7.56
C HIS A 85 -3.41 -34.99 -7.80
N LEU A 86 -4.03 -35.53 -8.85
CA LEU A 86 -5.44 -35.28 -9.15
C LEU A 86 -6.19 -36.52 -9.63
N TYR A 87 -5.86 -37.08 -10.80
CA TYR A 87 -6.75 -38.04 -11.46
C TYR A 87 -6.91 -39.36 -10.71
N ASP A 88 -5.85 -39.90 -10.08
CA ASP A 88 -5.94 -41.16 -9.33
C ASP A 88 -6.54 -40.96 -7.93
N ARG A 89 -6.72 -39.70 -7.50
CA ARG A 89 -7.28 -39.34 -6.20
C ARG A 89 -8.79 -39.10 -6.22
N ILE A 90 -9.40 -38.85 -7.38
CA ILE A 90 -10.82 -38.48 -7.49
C ILE A 90 -11.72 -39.69 -7.76
N ALA A 91 -12.87 -39.75 -7.09
CA ALA A 91 -13.86 -40.81 -7.29
C ALA A 91 -14.71 -40.60 -8.56
N ALA A 92 -14.88 -39.35 -8.99
CA ALA A 92 -15.61 -38.96 -10.19
C ALA A 92 -14.79 -37.94 -10.99
N GLY A 93 -14.58 -38.23 -12.27
CA GLY A 93 -13.74 -37.42 -13.15
C GLY A 93 -14.52 -36.41 -14.02
N PRO A 94 -13.79 -35.53 -14.73
CA PRO A 94 -14.37 -34.65 -15.74
C PRO A 94 -14.98 -35.43 -16.91
N CYS A 95 -15.84 -34.81 -17.71
CA CYS A 95 -16.39 -35.45 -18.92
C CYS A 95 -15.32 -35.65 -20.01
N TYR A 96 -14.26 -34.84 -19.98
CA TYR A 96 -13.14 -34.92 -20.89
C TYR A 96 -11.85 -34.44 -20.20
N ALA A 97 -10.76 -35.14 -20.44
CA ALA A 97 -9.43 -34.72 -20.03
C ALA A 97 -8.44 -34.99 -21.17
N ASP A 98 -7.55 -34.04 -21.45
CA ASP A 98 -6.55 -34.17 -22.52
C ASP A 98 -5.29 -33.39 -22.21
N MET A 99 -4.17 -33.85 -22.77
CA MET A 99 -2.85 -33.26 -22.65
C MET A 99 -2.03 -33.62 -23.89
N MET A 100 -0.96 -32.86 -24.16
CA MET A 100 -0.07 -33.18 -25.28
C MET A 100 0.59 -34.54 -25.11
N ASP A 101 0.77 -35.25 -26.22
CA ASP A 101 1.52 -36.51 -26.27
C ASP A 101 2.95 -36.29 -26.78
N ALA A 102 3.85 -35.90 -25.88
CA ALA A 102 5.26 -35.69 -26.23
C ALA A 102 6.05 -37.00 -26.50
N GLN A 103 5.35 -38.14 -26.63
CA GLN A 103 5.88 -39.41 -27.17
C GLN A 103 5.51 -39.65 -28.63
N ALA A 104 4.68 -38.78 -29.24
CA ALA A 104 4.23 -38.95 -30.60
C ALA A 104 5.41 -38.96 -31.59
N GLU A 105 5.38 -39.87 -32.57
CA GLU A 105 6.43 -39.97 -33.59
C GLU A 105 6.54 -38.69 -34.44
N ASN A 106 5.45 -37.93 -34.55
CA ASN A 106 5.39 -36.69 -35.30
C ASN A 106 4.90 -35.54 -34.39
N ALA A 107 5.85 -34.69 -33.99
CA ALA A 107 5.59 -33.52 -33.16
C ALA A 107 4.59 -32.55 -33.81
N GLU A 108 4.74 -32.25 -35.11
CA GLU A 108 3.85 -31.31 -35.81
C GLU A 108 2.40 -31.81 -35.83
N ALA A 109 2.21 -33.11 -36.04
CA ALA A 109 0.89 -33.72 -36.03
C ALA A 109 0.25 -33.66 -34.63
N GLU A 110 1.04 -33.86 -33.57
CA GLU A 110 0.55 -33.77 -32.20
C GLU A 110 0.22 -32.34 -31.78
N LEU A 111 1.08 -31.37 -32.11
CA LEU A 111 0.80 -29.95 -31.85
C LEU A 111 -0.47 -29.50 -32.60
N ALA A 112 -0.67 -29.95 -33.85
CA ALA A 112 -1.88 -29.67 -34.61
C ALA A 112 -3.13 -30.34 -34.01
N ARG A 113 -3.01 -31.59 -33.50
CA ARG A 113 -4.09 -32.26 -32.77
C ARG A 113 -4.49 -31.45 -31.55
N TYR A 114 -3.52 -31.05 -30.74
CA TYR A 114 -3.78 -30.33 -29.50
C TYR A 114 -4.29 -28.91 -29.76
N ALA A 115 -3.82 -28.22 -30.81
CA ALA A 115 -4.43 -26.97 -31.27
C ALA A 115 -5.94 -27.14 -31.53
N GLY A 116 -6.35 -28.23 -32.21
CA GLY A 116 -7.76 -28.54 -32.43
C GLY A 116 -8.55 -28.83 -31.13
N VAL A 117 -7.90 -29.39 -30.10
CA VAL A 117 -8.49 -29.54 -28.76
C VAL A 117 -8.73 -28.18 -28.12
N LEU A 118 -7.76 -27.27 -28.20
CA LEU A 118 -7.84 -25.93 -27.63
C LEU A 118 -8.87 -25.03 -28.35
N GLU A 119 -9.06 -25.21 -29.66
CA GLU A 119 -10.13 -24.56 -30.43
C GLU A 119 -11.52 -25.11 -30.05
N ARG A 120 -11.63 -26.44 -29.90
CA ARG A 120 -12.89 -27.09 -29.53
C ARG A 120 -13.34 -26.76 -28.11
N TYR A 121 -12.39 -26.59 -27.19
CA TYR A 121 -12.63 -26.30 -25.79
C TYR A 121 -11.94 -24.99 -25.36
N PRO A 122 -12.56 -23.82 -25.65
CA PRO A 122 -12.04 -22.54 -25.18
C PRO A 122 -11.98 -22.49 -23.65
N ARG A 123 -10.78 -22.26 -23.12
CA ARG A 123 -10.48 -22.30 -21.68
C ARG A 123 -11.20 -21.18 -20.93
N ASP A 124 -11.91 -21.53 -19.86
CA ASP A 124 -12.45 -20.56 -18.91
C ASP A 124 -11.36 -20.09 -17.94
N ILE A 125 -10.51 -21.00 -17.47
CA ILE A 125 -9.34 -20.68 -16.63
C ILE A 125 -8.09 -21.38 -17.18
N GLN A 126 -6.98 -20.64 -17.29
CA GLN A 126 -5.63 -21.16 -17.43
C GLN A 126 -4.84 -20.87 -16.13
N LEU A 127 -4.44 -21.93 -15.41
CA LEU A 127 -3.52 -21.83 -14.28
C LEU A 127 -2.07 -21.91 -14.78
N LEU A 128 -1.21 -21.05 -14.24
CA LEU A 128 0.20 -20.92 -14.59
C LEU A 128 1.06 -20.88 -13.32
N GLY A 129 2.27 -21.43 -13.42
CA GLY A 129 3.34 -21.24 -12.45
C GLY A 129 4.32 -20.19 -12.94
N LEU A 130 5.15 -19.66 -12.03
CA LEU A 130 6.20 -18.69 -12.34
C LEU A 130 7.59 -19.31 -12.18
N GLY A 131 8.41 -19.24 -13.22
CA GLY A 131 9.84 -19.51 -13.16
C GLY A 131 10.62 -18.46 -12.35
N THR A 132 11.78 -18.80 -11.80
CA THR A 132 12.61 -17.83 -11.05
C THR A 132 13.20 -16.72 -11.93
N ASN A 133 13.18 -16.90 -13.25
CA ASN A 133 13.59 -15.94 -14.28
C ASN A 133 12.37 -15.29 -15.00
N GLY A 134 11.15 -15.53 -14.53
CA GLY A 134 9.92 -15.01 -15.15
C GLY A 134 9.38 -15.84 -16.33
N HIS A 135 9.88 -17.06 -16.57
CA HIS A 135 9.27 -17.96 -17.56
C HIS A 135 7.90 -18.50 -17.10
N ILE A 136 7.10 -18.97 -18.07
CA ILE A 136 5.83 -19.67 -17.86
C ILE A 136 5.81 -20.94 -18.73
N GLY A 137 5.57 -22.10 -18.13
CA GLY A 137 5.70 -23.37 -18.85
C GLY A 137 7.10 -23.46 -19.46
N ALA A 138 7.19 -23.69 -20.77
CA ALA A 138 8.45 -23.68 -21.50
C ALA A 138 8.77 -22.34 -22.21
N ASN A 139 7.99 -21.29 -21.97
CA ASN A 139 8.21 -19.97 -22.55
C ASN A 139 9.31 -19.24 -21.75
N GLU A 140 10.56 -19.50 -22.12
CA GLU A 140 11.78 -18.95 -21.50
C GLU A 140 12.08 -17.52 -21.97
N PRO A 141 12.95 -16.77 -21.27
CA PRO A 141 13.39 -15.44 -21.71
C PRO A 141 13.85 -15.42 -23.17
N GLY A 142 13.24 -14.53 -23.96
CA GLY A 142 13.44 -14.42 -25.41
C GLY A 142 12.40 -15.15 -26.26
N THR A 143 11.43 -15.85 -25.66
CA THR A 143 10.31 -16.43 -26.41
C THR A 143 9.43 -15.31 -26.99
N PRO A 144 9.14 -15.30 -28.31
CA PRO A 144 8.30 -14.28 -28.92
C PRO A 144 6.89 -14.26 -28.34
N PHE A 145 6.33 -13.07 -28.12
CA PHE A 145 4.97 -12.92 -27.59
C PHE A 145 3.86 -13.38 -28.54
N ASP A 146 4.17 -13.57 -29.82
CA ASP A 146 3.26 -14.13 -30.82
C ASP A 146 3.47 -15.64 -31.03
N SER A 147 4.20 -16.33 -30.13
CA SER A 147 4.38 -17.78 -30.20
C SER A 147 3.04 -18.54 -30.11
N SER A 148 2.86 -19.52 -31.00
CA SER A 148 1.83 -20.56 -30.88
C SER A 148 2.46 -21.83 -30.29
N LEU A 149 1.76 -22.97 -30.27
CA LEU A 149 2.28 -24.22 -29.73
C LEU A 149 3.60 -24.63 -30.39
N PHE A 150 4.57 -25.05 -29.59
CA PHE A 150 5.90 -25.39 -30.07
C PHE A 150 6.62 -26.42 -29.18
N VAL A 151 7.68 -27.00 -29.74
CA VAL A 151 8.65 -27.82 -28.99
C VAL A 151 9.75 -26.90 -28.48
N ALA A 152 9.87 -26.78 -27.16
CA ALA A 152 10.84 -25.93 -26.51
C ALA A 152 12.03 -26.75 -26.00
N ASP A 153 13.24 -26.20 -26.14
CA ASP A 153 14.42 -26.70 -25.45
C ASP A 153 14.44 -26.16 -24.01
N SER A 154 14.60 -27.06 -23.04
CA SER A 154 14.67 -26.69 -21.62
C SER A 154 15.99 -25.97 -21.32
N PHE A 155 15.91 -24.79 -20.69
CA PHE A 155 17.10 -24.07 -20.23
C PHE A 155 17.78 -24.78 -19.07
N ALA A 156 19.05 -24.47 -18.82
CA ALA A 156 19.81 -25.05 -17.71
C ALA A 156 19.11 -24.87 -16.35
N SER A 157 18.50 -23.71 -16.10
CA SER A 157 17.73 -23.43 -14.87
C SER A 157 16.52 -24.35 -14.71
N THR A 158 15.82 -24.64 -15.81
CA THR A 158 14.62 -25.50 -15.83
C THR A 158 15.00 -26.94 -15.61
N ILE A 159 16.09 -27.40 -16.25
CA ILE A 159 16.68 -28.71 -16.02
C ILE A 159 17.09 -28.89 -14.55
N GLU A 160 17.78 -27.92 -13.96
CA GLU A 160 18.18 -27.96 -12.55
C GLU A 160 16.98 -27.99 -11.60
N ALA A 161 15.91 -27.25 -11.91
CA ALA A 161 14.67 -27.26 -11.12
C ALA A 161 13.98 -28.63 -11.19
N THR A 162 13.85 -29.22 -12.38
CA THR A 162 13.28 -30.55 -12.60
C THR A 162 14.11 -31.64 -11.90
N GLN A 163 15.44 -31.56 -11.96
CA GLN A 163 16.33 -32.48 -11.24
C GLN A 163 16.11 -32.45 -9.73
N LYS A 164 15.96 -31.25 -9.15
CA LYS A 164 15.72 -31.08 -7.72
C LYS A 164 14.34 -31.59 -7.32
N LEU A 165 13.31 -31.29 -8.11
CA LEU A 165 11.93 -31.65 -7.81
C LEU A 165 11.70 -33.17 -7.86
N PHE A 166 12.26 -33.85 -8.86
CA PHE A 166 12.04 -35.29 -9.09
C PHE A 166 13.26 -36.17 -8.72
N HIS A 167 14.29 -35.58 -8.11
CA HIS A 167 15.51 -36.28 -7.68
C HIS A 167 16.24 -37.05 -8.81
N LEU A 168 16.31 -36.45 -10.00
CA LEU A 168 16.86 -37.08 -11.21
C LEU A 168 18.34 -36.78 -11.43
N LYS A 169 19.05 -37.72 -12.05
CA LYS A 169 20.38 -37.45 -12.61
C LYS A 169 20.27 -36.65 -13.90
N ARG A 170 21.38 -36.00 -14.30
CA ARG A 170 21.40 -35.11 -15.47
C ARG A 170 21.04 -35.85 -16.76
N GLU A 171 21.45 -37.12 -16.88
CA GLU A 171 21.16 -37.97 -18.04
C GLU A 171 19.70 -38.43 -18.10
N GLU A 172 18.99 -38.40 -16.97
CA GLU A 172 17.59 -38.83 -16.84
C GLU A 172 16.61 -37.65 -16.96
N THR A 173 17.13 -36.42 -17.04
CA THR A 173 16.31 -35.21 -17.05
C THR A 173 15.90 -34.85 -18.47
N PRO A 174 14.59 -34.63 -18.73
CA PRO A 174 14.14 -34.21 -20.05
C PRO A 174 14.76 -32.87 -20.44
N VAL A 175 15.10 -32.74 -21.72
CA VAL A 175 15.72 -31.54 -22.29
C VAL A 175 14.79 -30.80 -23.25
N GLN A 176 13.62 -31.37 -23.52
CA GLN A 176 12.61 -30.79 -24.41
C GLN A 176 11.21 -31.01 -23.84
N MET A 177 10.29 -30.12 -24.21
CA MET A 177 8.89 -30.20 -23.83
C MET A 177 8.01 -29.56 -24.90
N TYR A 178 6.80 -30.10 -25.06
CA TYR A 178 5.76 -29.48 -25.88
C TYR A 178 5.01 -28.51 -24.97
N THR A 179 4.78 -27.28 -25.43
CA THR A 179 4.14 -26.23 -24.63
C THR A 179 3.14 -25.44 -25.45
N MET A 180 2.13 -24.89 -24.78
CA MET A 180 1.40 -23.74 -25.32
C MET A 180 2.33 -22.53 -25.44
N GLY A 181 2.18 -21.78 -26.52
CA GLY A 181 2.76 -20.45 -26.68
C GLY A 181 1.87 -19.37 -26.06
N PHE A 182 2.27 -18.12 -26.23
CA PHE A 182 1.51 -16.98 -25.71
C PHE A 182 0.17 -16.79 -26.40
N GLN A 183 0.02 -17.15 -27.68
CA GLN A 183 -1.26 -17.09 -28.37
C GLN A 183 -2.33 -17.93 -27.65
N GLU A 184 -2.00 -19.16 -27.28
CA GLU A 184 -2.94 -20.03 -26.58
C GLU A 184 -3.10 -19.60 -25.12
N ILE A 185 -2.03 -19.25 -24.41
CA ILE A 185 -2.13 -18.79 -23.00
C ILE A 185 -3.07 -17.58 -22.88
N MET A 186 -2.91 -16.60 -23.77
CA MET A 186 -3.68 -15.35 -23.77
C MET A 186 -5.10 -15.51 -24.32
N ALA A 187 -5.43 -16.62 -24.96
CA ALA A 187 -6.78 -16.91 -25.46
C ALA A 187 -7.74 -17.45 -24.37
N ALA A 188 -7.25 -17.77 -23.16
CA ALA A 188 -8.11 -18.16 -22.05
C ALA A 188 -8.96 -16.99 -21.57
N LYS A 189 -10.20 -17.22 -21.10
CA LYS A 189 -11.05 -16.13 -20.58
C LYS A 189 -10.51 -15.52 -19.27
N GLN A 190 -9.76 -16.32 -18.51
CA GLN A 190 -9.08 -15.89 -17.30
C GLN A 190 -7.72 -16.58 -17.23
N VAL A 191 -6.70 -15.81 -16.87
CA VAL A 191 -5.38 -16.33 -16.55
C VAL A 191 -5.12 -16.14 -15.06
N ILE A 192 -4.75 -17.21 -14.38
CA ILE A 192 -4.35 -17.20 -12.97
C ILE A 192 -2.90 -17.66 -12.92
N LEU A 193 -2.01 -16.84 -12.37
CA LEU A 193 -0.62 -17.21 -12.12
C LEU A 193 -0.37 -17.27 -10.62
N ALA A 194 0.22 -18.37 -10.16
CA ALA A 194 0.56 -18.60 -8.77
C ALA A 194 2.08 -18.64 -8.56
N ALA A 195 2.57 -18.00 -7.50
CA ALA A 195 3.98 -18.07 -7.11
C ALA A 195 4.14 -18.03 -5.59
N SER A 196 4.98 -18.92 -5.05
CA SER A 196 5.22 -19.04 -3.61
C SER A 196 6.71 -19.19 -3.32
N GLY A 197 7.13 -18.62 -2.19
CA GLY A 197 8.49 -18.71 -1.66
C GLY A 197 9.42 -17.60 -2.14
N SER A 198 10.39 -17.28 -1.29
CA SER A 198 11.36 -16.18 -1.50
C SER A 198 12.15 -16.27 -2.81
N GLY A 199 12.40 -17.47 -3.33
CA GLY A 199 13.06 -17.69 -4.62
C GLY A 199 12.29 -17.14 -5.83
N LYS A 200 11.03 -16.75 -5.66
CA LYS A 200 10.19 -16.16 -6.72
C LYS A 200 10.10 -14.63 -6.64
N ALA A 201 10.59 -14.00 -5.58
CA ALA A 201 10.34 -12.59 -5.31
C ALA A 201 10.81 -11.64 -6.42
N GLU A 202 11.99 -11.89 -6.98
CA GLU A 202 12.53 -11.12 -8.10
C GLU A 202 11.70 -11.27 -9.37
N ALA A 203 11.27 -12.49 -9.68
CA ALA A 203 10.42 -12.77 -10.84
C ALA A 203 9.03 -12.14 -10.69
N VAL A 204 8.45 -12.18 -9.48
CA VAL A 204 7.17 -11.54 -9.16
C VAL A 204 7.26 -10.02 -9.33
N ARG A 205 8.31 -9.40 -8.79
CA ARG A 205 8.55 -7.96 -9.00
C ARG A 205 8.75 -7.62 -10.47
N ALA A 206 9.59 -8.38 -11.19
CA ALA A 206 9.85 -8.15 -12.61
C ALA A 206 8.57 -8.28 -13.45
N LEU A 207 7.73 -9.29 -13.16
CA LEU A 207 6.41 -9.44 -13.78
C LEU A 207 5.50 -8.25 -13.48
N ALA A 208 5.34 -7.89 -12.20
CA ALA A 208 4.33 -6.94 -11.77
C ALA A 208 4.67 -5.48 -12.10
N GLU A 209 5.96 -5.12 -11.99
CA GLU A 209 6.43 -3.72 -12.02
C GLU A 209 7.43 -3.42 -13.13
N GLY A 210 8.04 -4.44 -13.72
CA GLY A 210 8.98 -4.27 -14.82
C GLY A 210 8.33 -3.80 -16.12
N GLU A 211 9.17 -3.55 -17.13
CA GLU A 211 8.71 -3.35 -18.49
C GLU A 211 8.12 -4.66 -19.05
N ILE A 212 7.12 -4.54 -19.92
CA ILE A 212 6.59 -5.71 -20.64
C ILE A 212 7.59 -6.06 -21.74
N THR A 213 8.26 -7.21 -21.60
CA THR A 213 9.37 -7.62 -22.46
C THR A 213 9.48 -9.14 -22.56
N GLU A 214 9.91 -9.64 -23.71
CA GLU A 214 10.14 -11.08 -23.95
C GLU A 214 11.25 -11.64 -23.05
N GLN A 215 12.10 -10.79 -22.46
CA GLN A 215 13.09 -11.19 -21.45
C GLN A 215 12.47 -11.54 -20.09
N VAL A 216 11.25 -11.08 -19.83
CA VAL A 216 10.43 -11.47 -18.67
C VAL A 216 9.10 -11.97 -19.25
N PRO A 217 9.06 -13.21 -19.78
CA PRO A 217 7.93 -13.68 -20.59
C PRO A 217 6.57 -13.50 -19.88
N ALA A 218 6.52 -13.73 -18.57
CA ALA A 218 5.33 -13.56 -17.76
C ALA A 218 4.79 -12.12 -17.67
N SER A 219 5.59 -11.11 -17.98
CA SER A 219 5.16 -9.70 -18.02
C SER A 219 4.05 -9.44 -19.04
N LEU A 220 3.95 -10.25 -20.11
CA LEU A 220 2.87 -10.15 -21.11
C LEU A 220 1.49 -10.33 -20.50
N LEU A 221 1.35 -11.16 -19.45
CA LEU A 221 0.06 -11.44 -18.80
C LEU A 221 -0.62 -10.17 -18.26
N ARG A 222 0.14 -9.11 -18.00
CA ARG A 222 -0.43 -7.80 -17.59
C ARG A 222 -1.32 -7.16 -18.65
N THR A 223 -1.16 -7.55 -19.92
CA THR A 223 -1.99 -7.10 -21.04
C THR A 223 -3.32 -7.86 -21.12
N HIS A 224 -3.44 -8.99 -20.44
CA HIS A 224 -4.66 -9.78 -20.43
C HIS A 224 -5.73 -9.10 -19.55
N GLU A 225 -6.93 -8.91 -20.10
CA GLU A 225 -8.02 -8.17 -19.42
C GLU A 225 -8.40 -8.79 -18.07
N ASN A 226 -8.32 -10.12 -17.96
CA ASN A 226 -8.71 -10.88 -16.78
C ASN A 226 -7.54 -11.72 -16.23
N PHE A 227 -6.46 -11.04 -15.83
CA PHE A 227 -5.29 -11.67 -15.19
C PHE A 227 -5.30 -11.51 -13.67
N THR A 228 -5.15 -12.62 -12.94
CA THR A 228 -4.99 -12.66 -11.49
C THR A 228 -3.63 -13.27 -11.11
N LEU A 229 -2.88 -12.57 -10.27
CA LEU A 229 -1.63 -13.01 -9.66
C LEU A 229 -1.91 -13.40 -8.20
N VAL A 230 -1.69 -14.66 -7.82
CA VAL A 230 -1.85 -15.14 -6.45
C VAL A 230 -0.46 -15.47 -5.89
N ILE A 231 -0.07 -14.80 -4.81
CA ILE A 231 1.27 -14.90 -4.24
C ILE A 231 1.23 -15.04 -2.73
N ASP A 232 2.22 -15.70 -2.15
CA ASP A 232 2.48 -15.62 -0.72
C ASP A 232 3.37 -14.42 -0.37
N LYS A 233 3.44 -14.08 0.92
CA LYS A 233 4.27 -12.97 1.43
C LYS A 233 5.73 -13.06 0.99
N GLU A 234 6.30 -14.26 0.92
CA GLU A 234 7.71 -14.40 0.53
C GLU A 234 7.91 -14.10 -0.96
N ALA A 235 7.02 -14.58 -1.83
CA ALA A 235 7.04 -14.30 -3.25
C ALA A 235 6.66 -12.83 -3.56
N GLY A 236 5.84 -12.19 -2.73
CA GLY A 236 5.49 -10.77 -2.82
C GLY A 236 6.46 -9.81 -2.16
N ALA A 237 7.51 -10.30 -1.48
CA ALA A 237 8.34 -9.51 -0.59
C ALA A 237 9.05 -8.30 -1.23
N LEU A 238 9.19 -8.29 -2.56
CA LEU A 238 9.84 -7.22 -3.32
C LEU A 238 8.86 -6.31 -4.09
N LEU A 239 7.54 -6.55 -3.97
CA LEU A 239 6.55 -5.67 -4.57
C LEU A 239 6.51 -4.32 -3.83
N ARG A 240 6.53 -3.23 -4.59
CA ARG A 240 6.19 -1.89 -4.13
C ARG A 240 4.77 -1.91 -3.63
N GLN A 241 4.60 -1.52 -2.39
CA GLN A 241 3.28 -1.25 -1.84
C GLN A 241 2.74 0.02 -2.50
N ASP A 242 1.68 -0.11 -3.32
CA ASP A 242 0.98 0.95 -4.06
C ASP A 242 0.36 2.08 -3.18
N GLY A 243 0.68 2.12 -1.89
CA GLY A 243 0.21 3.12 -0.95
C GLY A 243 0.91 4.47 -1.06
N TRP A 244 0.29 5.49 -0.48
CA TRP A 244 0.88 6.82 -0.36
C TRP A 244 2.07 6.81 0.62
N ASN A 245 3.04 7.69 0.37
CA ASN A 245 4.23 7.85 1.23
C ASN A 245 4.15 9.10 2.08
N PHE A 246 3.44 10.12 1.62
CA PHE A 246 3.18 11.33 2.38
C PHE A 246 1.71 11.67 2.38
N LEU A 247 1.26 12.23 3.49
CA LEU A 247 -0.06 12.81 3.65
C LEU A 247 0.05 14.07 4.48
N SER A 248 -0.61 15.15 4.09
CA SER A 248 -0.55 16.40 4.83
C SER A 248 -1.84 17.20 4.76
N THR A 249 -2.08 18.00 5.79
CA THR A 249 -3.30 18.81 5.94
C THR A 249 -3.22 20.08 5.10
N TRP A 250 -4.35 20.44 4.48
CA TRP A 250 -4.54 21.67 3.69
C TRP A 250 -3.83 21.68 2.33
N GLU A 251 -4.26 22.57 1.43
CA GLU A 251 -3.69 22.70 0.09
C GLU A 251 -2.30 23.36 0.13
N MET A 252 -2.08 24.26 1.09
CA MET A 252 -0.82 24.99 1.26
C MET A 252 0.40 24.08 1.51
N SER A 253 0.17 22.85 2.01
CA SER A 253 1.25 21.90 2.29
C SER A 253 1.81 21.22 1.05
N GLU A 254 1.26 21.45 -0.16
CA GLU A 254 1.74 20.83 -1.41
C GLU A 254 3.23 21.09 -1.66
N THR A 255 3.68 22.33 -1.47
CA THR A 255 5.10 22.70 -1.55
C THR A 255 5.95 21.88 -0.58
N GLY A 256 5.44 21.69 0.64
CA GLY A 256 6.07 20.86 1.66
C GLY A 256 6.20 19.41 1.23
N ILE A 257 5.12 18.79 0.73
CA ILE A 257 5.14 17.40 0.23
C ILE A 257 6.17 17.23 -0.89
N ARG A 258 6.22 18.16 -1.84
CA ARG A 258 7.19 18.10 -2.95
C ARG A 258 8.64 18.15 -2.45
N ARG A 259 8.95 19.05 -1.51
CA ARG A 259 10.29 19.15 -0.90
C ARG A 259 10.63 17.93 -0.04
N GLY A 260 9.67 17.41 0.73
CA GLY A 260 9.83 16.19 1.50
C GLY A 260 10.14 14.96 0.63
N ILE A 261 9.41 14.76 -0.47
CA ILE A 261 9.68 13.68 -1.43
C ILE A 261 11.10 13.80 -1.99
N GLN A 262 11.51 15.01 -2.39
CA GLN A 262 12.86 15.24 -2.89
C GLN A 262 13.91 14.93 -1.83
N ARG A 263 13.72 15.40 -0.60
CA ARG A 263 14.65 15.15 0.51
C ARG A 263 14.76 13.67 0.84
N TYR A 264 13.66 12.92 0.78
CA TYR A 264 13.70 11.47 0.95
C TYR A 264 14.53 10.80 -0.15
N LYS A 265 14.36 11.19 -1.42
CA LYS A 265 15.18 10.64 -2.52
C LYS A 265 16.67 10.89 -2.34
N GLU A 266 17.04 12.00 -1.72
CA GLU A 266 18.44 12.37 -1.48
C GLU A 266 19.05 11.67 -0.26
N SER A 267 18.28 11.53 0.83
CA SER A 267 18.79 11.03 2.12
C SER A 267 18.46 9.56 2.39
N GLY A 268 17.35 9.05 1.88
CA GLY A 268 16.76 7.77 2.28
C GLY A 268 16.18 7.78 3.70
N GLU A 269 16.12 8.95 4.37
CA GLU A 269 15.74 9.05 5.77
C GLU A 269 14.37 9.72 5.92
N LEU A 270 13.43 9.01 6.54
CA LEU A 270 12.07 9.51 6.74
C LEU A 270 12.02 10.75 7.66
N GLU A 271 12.87 10.79 8.69
CA GLU A 271 13.02 11.93 9.59
C GLU A 271 13.40 13.21 8.85
N CYS A 272 14.45 13.14 8.03
CA CYS A 272 14.88 14.24 7.18
C CYS A 272 13.74 14.72 6.27
N ALA A 273 13.00 13.79 5.68
CA ALA A 273 11.96 14.10 4.71
C ALA A 273 10.71 14.76 5.32
N VAL A 274 10.22 14.24 6.45
CA VAL A 274 9.07 14.83 7.17
C VAL A 274 9.43 16.20 7.75
N THR A 275 10.63 16.33 8.32
CA THR A 275 11.12 17.61 8.85
C THR A 275 11.21 18.66 7.74
N GLU A 276 11.79 18.31 6.59
CA GLU A 276 11.87 19.21 5.44
C GLU A 276 10.50 19.61 4.88
N ALA A 277 9.55 18.67 4.85
CA ALA A 277 8.20 18.95 4.37
C ALA A 277 7.46 20.00 5.23
N VAL A 278 7.58 19.90 6.56
CA VAL A 278 7.01 20.89 7.48
C VAL A 278 7.78 22.21 7.40
N LYS A 279 9.12 22.15 7.43
CA LYS A 279 10.00 23.32 7.35
C LYS A 279 9.75 24.17 6.11
N ALA A 280 9.51 23.53 4.97
CA ALA A 280 9.17 24.21 3.73
C ALA A 280 7.90 25.06 3.83
N VAL A 281 6.95 24.67 4.68
CA VAL A 281 5.73 25.44 4.95
C VAL A 281 6.00 26.52 6.00
N GLU A 282 6.84 26.24 7.01
CA GLU A 282 7.28 27.25 7.98
C GLU A 282 8.06 28.41 7.35
N ASP A 283 8.79 28.16 6.27
CA ASP A 283 9.58 29.15 5.55
C ASP A 283 8.75 30.04 4.59
N GLU A 284 7.49 29.67 4.30
CA GLU A 284 6.65 30.34 3.32
C GLU A 284 5.81 31.46 3.95
N GLU A 285 6.24 32.70 3.76
CA GLU A 285 5.67 33.91 4.38
C GLU A 285 4.17 34.10 4.08
N SER A 286 3.69 33.63 2.93
CA SER A 286 2.29 33.74 2.54
C SER A 286 1.33 32.87 3.39
N PHE A 287 1.86 31.98 4.24
CA PHE A 287 1.07 31.11 5.11
C PHE A 287 1.02 31.66 6.54
N HIS A 288 -0.06 32.37 6.86
CA HIS A 288 -0.17 33.09 8.14
C HIS A 288 -0.55 32.22 9.37
N SER A 289 -0.61 30.90 9.23
CA SER A 289 -0.97 29.95 10.31
C SER A 289 0.18 29.04 10.75
N VAL A 290 1.38 29.18 10.17
CA VAL A 290 2.55 28.34 10.42
C VAL A 290 3.82 29.17 10.29
N GLY A 291 4.79 28.99 11.20
CA GLY A 291 6.15 29.52 11.03
C GLY A 291 6.25 31.03 10.79
N TYR A 292 7.10 31.41 9.84
CA TYR A 292 7.41 32.80 9.51
C TYR A 292 6.22 33.50 8.87
N GLY A 293 5.84 34.67 9.40
CA GLY A 293 4.62 35.37 8.95
C GLY A 293 3.34 34.86 9.62
N GLY A 294 3.45 33.96 10.60
CA GLY A 294 2.34 33.55 11.44
C GLY A 294 1.67 34.72 12.16
N LEU A 295 0.33 34.72 12.25
CA LEU A 295 -0.39 35.79 12.93
C LEU A 295 -0.11 35.81 14.44
N PRO A 296 0.08 36.99 15.04
CA PRO A 296 0.51 37.09 16.43
C PRO A 296 -0.63 36.88 17.44
N ASN A 297 -0.23 36.69 18.70
CA ASN A 297 -1.10 36.73 19.87
C ASN A 297 -1.61 38.17 20.15
N ARG A 298 -2.41 38.34 21.21
CA ARG A 298 -3.00 39.65 21.60
C ARG A 298 -1.99 40.74 21.97
N GLU A 299 -0.73 40.39 22.15
CA GLU A 299 0.35 41.34 22.45
C GLU A 299 1.19 41.67 21.20
N GLY A 300 0.78 41.20 20.02
CA GLY A 300 1.50 41.43 18.77
C GLY A 300 2.78 40.60 18.66
N ARG A 301 2.89 39.50 19.42
CA ARG A 301 4.02 38.55 19.33
C ARG A 301 3.60 37.26 18.67
N VAL A 302 4.41 36.77 17.75
CA VAL A 302 4.24 35.43 17.17
C VAL A 302 4.66 34.40 18.21
N GLU A 303 3.86 33.33 18.33
CA GLU A 303 4.10 32.20 19.24
C GLU A 303 3.83 30.92 18.48
N LEU A 304 4.86 30.08 18.35
CA LEU A 304 4.83 28.89 17.53
C LEU A 304 4.83 27.64 18.40
N ASP A 305 4.11 26.62 17.94
CA ASP A 305 4.07 25.28 18.51
C ASP A 305 4.47 24.28 17.43
N ALA A 306 5.36 23.34 17.74
CA ALA A 306 5.74 22.28 16.81
C ALA A 306 6.12 20.98 17.51
N ALA A 307 5.97 19.88 16.78
CA ALA A 307 6.13 18.54 17.32
C ALA A 307 6.61 17.56 16.24
N TYR A 308 7.36 16.55 16.66
CA TYR A 308 7.78 15.44 15.83
C TYR A 308 7.67 14.12 16.58
N MET A 309 7.29 13.04 15.91
CA MET A 309 7.30 11.68 16.46
C MET A 309 7.75 10.66 15.41
N ASP A 310 8.71 9.83 15.81
CA ASP A 310 9.14 8.64 15.10
C ASP A 310 8.30 7.44 15.54
N GLY A 311 7.60 6.82 14.60
CA GLY A 311 6.73 5.66 14.86
C GLY A 311 7.50 4.36 15.13
N ASN A 312 8.79 4.28 14.78
CA ASN A 312 9.59 3.08 15.05
C ASN A 312 9.99 2.98 16.53
N THR A 313 10.36 4.11 17.12
CA THR A 313 10.84 4.18 18.50
C THR A 313 9.80 4.73 19.49
N LEU A 314 8.72 5.33 18.97
CA LEU A 314 7.80 6.20 19.71
C LEU A 314 8.50 7.41 20.35
N GLY A 315 9.73 7.71 19.90
CA GLY A 315 10.47 8.90 20.29
C GLY A 315 9.73 10.13 19.78
N ALA A 316 9.44 11.06 20.68
CA ALA A 316 8.66 12.25 20.37
C ALA A 316 9.25 13.47 21.05
N GLY A 317 9.23 14.59 20.36
CA GLY A 317 9.72 15.86 20.89
C GLY A 317 8.90 17.04 20.38
N GLY A 318 8.96 18.15 21.11
CA GLY A 318 8.18 19.34 20.75
C GLY A 318 8.60 20.61 21.47
N VAL A 319 8.22 21.72 20.86
CA VAL A 319 8.40 23.06 21.39
C VAL A 319 7.05 23.77 21.45
N MET A 320 6.83 24.56 22.50
CA MET A 320 5.56 25.25 22.74
C MET A 320 5.80 26.72 23.05
N ALA A 321 4.94 27.60 22.52
CA ALA A 321 4.98 29.04 22.74
C ALA A 321 6.39 29.65 22.54
N VAL A 322 7.10 29.24 21.48
CA VAL A 322 8.40 29.81 21.11
C VAL A 322 8.22 31.01 20.19
N HIS A 323 9.11 32.00 20.28
CA HIS A 323 8.94 33.25 19.54
C HIS A 323 9.90 33.38 18.38
N GLU A 324 11.17 33.04 18.59
CA GLU A 324 12.24 33.45 17.68
C GLU A 324 12.90 32.28 16.93
N ILE A 325 12.51 31.03 17.20
CA ILE A 325 13.07 29.87 16.46
C ILE A 325 12.54 29.92 15.03
N LYS A 326 13.43 30.04 14.04
CA LYS A 326 13.03 30.18 12.63
C LYS A 326 12.20 28.98 12.16
N ASN A 327 12.65 27.77 12.49
CA ASN A 327 12.01 26.52 12.10
C ASN A 327 11.76 25.64 13.34
N PRO A 328 10.64 25.84 14.06
CA PRO A 328 10.29 25.09 15.27
C PRO A 328 10.31 23.57 15.09
N ILE A 329 9.95 23.05 13.92
CA ILE A 329 9.99 21.60 13.65
C ILE A 329 11.40 20.99 13.79
N GLU A 330 12.46 21.73 13.46
CA GLU A 330 13.83 21.23 13.61
C GLU A 330 14.19 21.04 15.08
N ALA A 331 13.75 21.96 15.95
CA ALA A 331 13.91 21.81 17.39
C ALA A 331 13.13 20.61 17.94
N ALA A 332 11.88 20.44 17.49
CA ALA A 332 11.03 19.31 17.87
C ALA A 332 11.63 17.96 17.46
N MET A 333 12.17 17.86 16.23
CA MET A 333 12.87 16.67 15.75
C MET A 333 14.11 16.36 16.60
N LEU A 334 14.96 17.35 16.89
CA LEU A 334 16.15 17.13 17.73
C LEU A 334 15.80 16.68 19.16
N LEU A 335 14.65 17.14 19.68
CA LEU A 335 14.13 16.72 20.98
C LEU A 335 13.56 15.31 20.97
N SER A 336 13.10 14.78 19.83
CA SER A 336 12.54 13.42 19.72
C SER A 336 13.56 12.33 20.06
N HIS A 337 14.84 12.63 19.81
CA HIS A 337 16.00 11.79 20.17
C HIS A 337 16.31 11.78 21.67
N LYS A 338 15.61 12.59 22.49
CA LYS A 338 15.82 12.66 23.93
C LYS A 338 14.86 11.73 24.67
N LYS A 339 15.41 10.95 25.60
CA LYS A 339 14.62 10.08 26.51
C LYS A 339 13.84 10.87 27.57
N ARG A 340 14.30 12.06 27.93
CA ARG A 340 13.72 12.98 28.93
C ARG A 340 13.88 14.39 28.42
N ASP A 341 13.08 15.32 28.95
CA ASP A 341 13.12 16.73 28.56
C ASP A 341 12.87 16.94 27.05
N CYS A 342 12.05 16.09 26.44
CA CYS A 342 11.76 16.10 25.01
C CYS A 342 10.64 17.10 24.62
N PHE A 343 9.92 17.68 25.59
CA PHE A 343 9.00 18.79 25.35
C PHE A 343 9.43 19.98 26.17
N LEU A 344 9.68 21.11 25.49
CA LEU A 344 10.13 22.35 26.11
C LEU A 344 9.19 23.50 25.71
N ALA A 345 9.07 24.51 26.58
CA ALA A 345 8.23 25.68 26.32
C ALA A 345 8.99 26.99 26.49
N GLY A 346 8.60 28.00 25.72
CA GLY A 346 9.09 29.37 25.80
C GLY A 346 10.61 29.49 25.80
N GLU A 347 11.15 30.30 26.72
CA GLU A 347 12.59 30.58 26.82
C GLU A 347 13.44 29.30 26.99
N GLY A 348 12.92 28.26 27.65
CA GLY A 348 13.64 26.99 27.81
C GLY A 348 13.86 26.27 26.48
N ALA A 349 12.84 26.25 25.63
CA ALA A 349 12.92 25.69 24.28
C ALA A 349 13.87 26.51 23.40
N GLU A 350 13.84 27.84 23.50
CA GLU A 350 14.76 28.71 22.75
C GLU A 350 16.21 28.54 23.19
N LYS A 351 16.48 28.41 24.50
CA LYS A 351 17.84 28.10 24.99
C LYS A 351 18.34 26.77 24.44
N PHE A 352 17.48 25.75 24.40
CA PHE A 352 17.81 24.48 23.78
C PHE A 352 18.13 24.67 22.29
N ALA A 353 17.26 25.33 21.52
CA ALA A 353 17.46 25.58 20.10
C ALA A 353 18.77 26.34 19.81
N ARG A 354 19.11 27.37 20.61
CA ARG A 354 20.41 28.06 20.53
C ARG A 354 21.57 27.11 20.79
N SER A 355 21.46 26.23 21.78
CA SER A 355 22.52 25.24 22.08
C SER A 355 22.75 24.22 20.96
N GLN A 356 21.73 24.00 20.11
CA GLN A 356 21.81 23.13 18.94
C GLN A 356 22.24 23.88 17.67
N GLY A 357 22.47 25.20 17.74
CA GLY A 357 22.87 26.01 16.59
C GLY A 357 21.75 26.30 15.58
N LEU A 358 20.48 26.19 15.99
CA LEU A 358 19.34 26.51 15.13
C LEU A 358 19.26 28.01 14.83
N ALA A 359 18.65 28.36 13.70
CA ALA A 359 18.49 29.74 13.26
C ALA A 359 17.38 30.46 14.03
N PHE A 360 17.57 31.76 14.25
CA PHE A 360 16.62 32.64 14.93
C PHE A 360 16.23 33.82 14.02
N ALA A 361 14.98 34.25 14.09
CA ALA A 361 14.45 35.37 13.32
C ALA A 361 13.32 36.10 14.07
N ASP A 362 13.04 37.35 13.69
CA ASP A 362 11.76 37.99 14.02
C ASP A 362 10.68 37.35 13.15
N MET A 363 9.79 36.59 13.78
CA MET A 363 8.79 35.80 13.06
C MET A 363 7.58 36.64 12.61
N LEU A 364 7.48 37.90 13.05
CA LEU A 364 6.40 38.80 12.66
C LEU A 364 6.76 39.54 11.35
N SER A 365 6.26 39.02 10.23
CA SER A 365 6.42 39.68 8.92
C SER A 365 5.72 41.04 8.85
N GLU A 366 6.08 41.85 7.85
CA GLU A 366 5.44 43.15 7.62
C GLU A 366 3.94 43.00 7.33
N GLU A 367 3.55 41.97 6.59
CA GLU A 367 2.15 41.67 6.30
C GLU A 367 1.37 41.23 7.54
N ALA A 368 1.92 40.31 8.34
CA ALA A 368 1.29 39.86 9.58
C ALA A 368 1.13 41.02 10.57
N ARG A 369 2.13 41.92 10.64
CA ARG A 369 2.06 43.16 11.42
C ARG A 369 0.94 44.07 10.93
N ARG A 370 0.81 44.29 9.62
CA ARG A 370 -0.29 45.09 9.05
C ARG A 370 -1.65 44.50 9.44
N GLN A 371 -1.85 43.20 9.27
CA GLN A 371 -3.11 42.54 9.63
C GLN A 371 -3.44 42.65 11.12
N TYR A 372 -2.43 42.52 11.99
CA TYR A 372 -2.57 42.73 13.43
C TYR A 372 -2.99 44.17 13.77
N GLU A 373 -2.33 45.15 13.16
CA GLU A 373 -2.61 46.58 13.37
C GLU A 373 -4.03 46.99 12.96
N GLU A 374 -4.60 46.36 11.91
CA GLU A 374 -5.97 46.61 11.46
C GLU A 374 -7.06 46.14 12.45
N VAL A 375 -6.72 45.20 13.34
CA VAL A 375 -7.69 44.61 14.28
C VAL A 375 -7.41 44.91 15.75
N LYS A 376 -6.18 45.34 16.11
CA LYS A 376 -5.80 45.58 17.52
C LYS A 376 -6.62 46.68 18.22
N GLU A 377 -7.17 47.63 17.45
CA GLU A 377 -7.99 48.74 17.97
C GLU A 377 -9.49 48.43 17.98
N LYS A 378 -9.92 47.30 17.42
CA LYS A 378 -11.31 46.84 17.50
C LYS A 378 -11.63 46.37 18.92
N THR A 379 -12.86 46.58 19.38
CA THR A 379 -13.22 46.30 20.78
C THR A 379 -13.18 44.80 21.07
N LYS A 380 -12.81 44.41 22.32
CA LYS A 380 -12.66 43.00 22.76
C LYS A 380 -13.86 42.09 22.47
N GLU A 381 -15.06 42.66 22.35
CA GLU A 381 -16.31 41.95 22.06
C GLU A 381 -16.47 41.62 20.56
N GLU A 382 -15.75 42.29 19.66
CA GLU A 382 -15.73 42.05 18.22
C GLU A 382 -14.60 41.09 17.79
N MET A 383 -13.77 40.65 18.74
CA MET A 383 -12.59 39.80 18.51
C MET A 383 -12.96 38.31 18.60
N GLU A 384 -13.88 37.83 17.77
CA GLU A 384 -13.98 36.38 17.52
C GLU A 384 -12.69 35.92 16.83
N ALA A 385 -12.09 34.84 17.35
CA ALA A 385 -10.95 34.19 16.72
C ALA A 385 -11.38 33.75 15.31
N TYR A 386 -10.78 34.39 14.30
CA TYR A 386 -11.20 34.35 12.91
C TYR A 386 -11.37 32.91 12.37
N GLN A 387 -12.33 32.72 11.45
CA GLN A 387 -12.54 31.46 10.71
C GLN A 387 -11.37 31.19 9.75
N GLY A 388 -10.32 30.53 10.23
CA GLY A 388 -9.20 30.09 9.38
C GLY A 388 -8.00 29.71 10.23
N HIS A 389 -7.89 28.43 10.60
CA HIS A 389 -6.78 27.94 11.41
C HIS A 389 -6.24 26.66 10.82
N ASP A 390 -5.23 26.81 9.98
CA ASP A 390 -4.66 25.73 9.21
C ASP A 390 -3.29 25.39 9.82
N THR A 391 -3.29 24.50 10.81
CA THR A 391 -2.07 23.82 11.26
C THR A 391 -1.58 22.93 10.13
N VAL A 392 -0.27 22.93 9.85
CA VAL A 392 0.31 21.93 8.96
C VAL A 392 0.72 20.69 9.74
N CYS A 393 0.17 19.55 9.33
CA CYS A 393 0.63 18.24 9.75
C CYS A 393 1.13 17.47 8.54
N VAL A 394 2.25 16.78 8.68
CA VAL A 394 2.80 15.88 7.66
C VAL A 394 3.00 14.50 8.28
N ILE A 395 2.40 13.50 7.66
CA ILE A 395 2.62 12.09 7.93
C ILE A 395 3.52 11.55 6.82
N GLY A 396 4.60 10.88 7.18
CA GLY A 396 5.51 10.18 6.26
C GLY A 396 5.50 8.67 6.49
N ARG A 397 5.70 7.91 5.42
CA ARG A 397 5.85 6.46 5.38
C ARG A 397 6.95 6.03 4.41
N ASP A 398 7.93 5.26 4.90
CA ASP A 398 8.94 4.62 4.06
C ASP A 398 8.45 3.33 3.38
N GLU A 399 9.29 2.72 2.54
CA GLU A 399 8.94 1.48 1.81
C GLU A 399 8.80 0.26 2.74
N GLN A 400 9.40 0.30 3.94
CA GLN A 400 9.31 -0.73 4.97
C GLN A 400 8.05 -0.57 5.86
N GLY A 401 7.31 0.52 5.67
CA GLY A 401 6.14 0.87 6.47
C GLY A 401 6.50 1.53 7.81
N SER A 402 7.73 2.04 7.99
CA SER A 402 8.04 2.95 9.09
C SER A 402 7.23 4.22 8.93
N MET A 403 6.73 4.76 10.04
CA MET A 403 5.88 5.94 10.06
C MET A 403 6.55 7.07 10.83
N ALA A 404 6.31 8.32 10.43
CA ALA A 404 6.68 9.50 11.20
C ALA A 404 5.63 10.60 11.03
N CYS A 405 5.54 11.50 12.02
CA CYS A 405 4.68 12.68 11.96
C CYS A 405 5.44 13.93 12.37
N GLY A 406 5.22 15.02 11.66
CA GLY A 406 5.67 16.36 12.02
C GLY A 406 4.51 17.35 11.95
N VAL A 407 4.44 18.26 12.93
CA VAL A 407 3.37 19.28 13.02
C VAL A 407 3.98 20.63 13.36
N SER A 408 3.44 21.71 12.78
CA SER A 408 3.80 23.08 13.13
C SER A 408 2.60 24.04 12.97
N THR A 409 2.51 25.04 13.85
CA THR A 409 1.49 26.10 13.79
C THR A 409 1.92 27.38 14.53
N SER A 410 1.33 28.51 14.17
CA SER A 410 1.30 29.73 14.99
C SER A 410 0.10 29.78 15.96
N GLY A 411 -0.80 28.80 15.91
CA GLY A 411 -2.01 28.71 16.72
C GLY A 411 -3.10 29.71 16.31
N LEU A 412 -4.02 29.99 17.25
CA LEU A 412 -5.11 30.93 16.96
C LEU A 412 -4.59 32.37 16.88
N PHE A 413 -5.06 33.10 15.88
CA PHE A 413 -4.83 34.55 15.82
C PHE A 413 -5.43 35.23 17.06
N LEU A 414 -4.70 36.18 17.65
CA LEU A 414 -5.13 36.88 18.87
C LEU A 414 -5.41 35.91 20.03
N LYS A 415 -4.67 34.80 20.09
CA LYS A 415 -4.64 33.95 21.28
C LYS A 415 -4.08 34.72 22.48
N HIS A 416 -4.41 34.24 23.67
CA HIS A 416 -3.71 34.68 24.87
C HIS A 416 -2.23 34.28 24.77
N PRO A 417 -1.28 35.13 25.19
CA PRO A 417 0.12 34.75 25.31
C PRO A 417 0.28 33.44 26.09
N GLY A 418 1.10 32.54 25.58
CA GLY A 418 1.32 31.21 26.15
C GLY A 418 0.18 30.21 25.92
N ARG A 419 -0.86 30.52 25.12
CA ARG A 419 -1.86 29.52 24.73
C ARG A 419 -1.20 28.48 23.83
N VAL A 420 -1.35 27.21 24.22
CA VAL A 420 -0.89 26.03 23.48
C VAL A 420 -2.10 25.27 22.94
N GLY A 421 -2.05 24.91 21.66
CA GLY A 421 -3.08 24.11 21.00
C GLY A 421 -2.85 22.59 21.11
N ASP A 422 -3.50 21.84 20.24
CA ASP A 422 -3.35 20.38 20.10
C ASP A 422 -2.06 19.97 19.39
N SER A 423 -1.52 20.85 18.54
CA SER A 423 -0.40 20.56 17.63
C SER A 423 0.83 19.95 18.32
N PRO A 424 1.31 20.45 19.48
CA PRO A 424 2.45 19.85 20.18
C PRO A 424 2.05 18.77 21.19
N ILE A 425 0.80 18.29 21.18
CA ILE A 425 0.28 17.35 22.17
C ILE A 425 0.12 15.96 21.53
N ILE A 426 1.00 15.04 21.93
CA ILE A 426 0.98 13.64 21.48
C ILE A 426 -0.39 13.03 21.72
N GLY A 427 -0.90 12.34 20.71
CA GLY A 427 -2.20 11.68 20.71
C GLY A 427 -3.37 12.61 20.43
N SER A 428 -3.20 13.92 20.53
CA SER A 428 -4.22 14.91 20.15
C SER A 428 -3.99 15.40 18.72
N GLY A 429 -3.01 16.29 18.52
CA GLY A 429 -2.71 16.85 17.19
C GLY A 429 -2.00 15.87 16.27
N PHE A 430 -1.26 14.89 16.82
CA PHE A 430 -0.53 13.89 16.05
C PHE A 430 -0.23 12.63 16.85
N TYR A 431 -0.07 11.51 16.15
CA TYR A 431 0.41 10.25 16.70
C TYR A 431 0.96 9.36 15.58
N ALA A 432 2.09 8.69 15.80
CA ALA A 432 2.68 7.75 14.86
C ALA A 432 3.14 6.47 15.55
N ASP A 433 2.80 5.32 14.95
CA ASP A 433 3.24 3.99 15.36
C ASP A 433 3.47 3.13 14.11
N SER A 434 4.71 2.73 13.84
CA SER A 434 5.06 1.94 12.65
C SER A 434 4.48 0.53 12.64
N GLN A 435 3.98 0.03 13.78
CA GLN A 435 3.26 -1.23 13.80
C GLN A 435 1.87 -1.12 13.17
N THR A 436 1.30 0.09 13.17
CA THR A 436 -0.09 0.35 12.81
C THR A 436 -0.21 1.38 11.69
N GLY A 437 0.16 2.62 11.97
CA GLY A 437 -0.09 3.78 11.15
C GLY A 437 0.09 5.08 11.95
N ALA A 438 -0.38 6.18 11.38
CA ALA A 438 -0.28 7.48 11.97
C ALA A 438 -1.50 8.35 11.65
N ALA A 439 -1.80 9.32 12.51
CA ALA A 439 -2.90 10.25 12.33
C ALA A 439 -2.54 11.64 12.84
N ALA A 440 -3.13 12.66 12.23
CA ALA A 440 -2.95 14.05 12.62
C ALA A 440 -4.27 14.83 12.52
N ALA A 441 -4.37 15.90 13.31
CA ALA A 441 -5.57 16.72 13.44
C ALA A 441 -5.25 18.21 13.26
N THR A 442 -6.25 18.98 12.83
CA THR A 442 -6.16 20.42 12.60
C THR A 442 -7.52 21.07 12.85
N GLY A 443 -7.54 22.30 13.34
CA GLY A 443 -8.76 23.04 13.70
C GLY A 443 -8.69 23.66 15.11
N VAL A 444 -9.80 23.61 15.85
CA VAL A 444 -9.90 24.14 17.21
C VAL A 444 -9.22 23.19 18.19
N GLY A 445 -7.98 23.51 18.55
CA GLY A 445 -7.13 22.64 19.38
C GLY A 445 -7.73 22.24 20.72
N GLU A 446 -8.48 23.13 21.38
CA GLU A 446 -9.16 22.81 22.64
C GLU A 446 -10.19 21.68 22.48
N ASP A 447 -10.86 21.58 21.33
CA ASP A 447 -11.82 20.52 21.06
C ASP A 447 -11.11 19.23 20.65
N ILE A 448 -10.06 19.32 19.84
CA ILE A 448 -9.23 18.17 19.44
C ILE A 448 -8.60 17.50 20.68
N MET A 449 -8.04 18.29 21.61
CA MET A 449 -7.41 17.78 22.83
C MET A 449 -8.37 17.04 23.77
N LYS A 450 -9.66 17.42 23.79
CA LYS A 450 -10.68 16.71 24.61
C LYS A 450 -10.93 15.28 24.11
N GLY A 451 -10.58 14.99 22.86
CA GLY A 451 -10.86 13.72 22.20
C GLY A 451 -9.65 12.80 22.02
N CYS A 452 -8.43 13.31 22.17
CA CYS A 452 -7.19 12.59 21.78
C CYS A 452 -7.33 11.95 20.38
N LEU A 453 -7.76 12.76 19.40
CA LEU A 453 -8.26 12.27 18.12
C LEU A 453 -7.24 11.42 17.36
N SER A 454 -5.99 11.87 17.25
CA SER A 454 -4.95 11.12 16.54
C SER A 454 -4.69 9.76 17.16
N PHE A 455 -4.56 9.67 18.48
CA PHE A 455 -4.37 8.39 19.17
C PHE A 455 -5.58 7.48 18.98
N ALA A 456 -6.80 8.01 19.15
CA ALA A 456 -8.02 7.25 18.98
C ALA A 456 -8.15 6.66 17.56
N ILE A 457 -7.78 7.41 16.52
CA ILE A 457 -7.79 6.92 15.14
C ILE A 457 -6.77 5.79 14.94
N VAL A 458 -5.54 5.96 15.44
CA VAL A 458 -4.50 4.91 15.33
C VAL A 458 -4.93 3.64 16.07
N GLU A 459 -5.54 3.74 17.26
CA GLU A 459 -6.06 2.57 17.98
C GLU A 459 -7.20 1.87 17.23
N ARG A 460 -8.07 2.61 16.52
CA ARG A 460 -9.08 2.00 15.64
C ARG A 460 -8.44 1.23 14.49
N MET A 461 -7.41 1.80 13.86
CA MET A 461 -6.64 1.10 12.83
C MET A 461 -5.95 -0.16 13.38
N ALA A 462 -5.37 -0.08 14.58
CA ALA A 462 -4.75 -1.23 15.26
C ALA A 462 -5.78 -2.36 15.52
N ALA A 463 -7.03 -2.00 15.79
CA ALA A 463 -8.15 -2.94 15.91
C ALA A 463 -8.65 -3.50 14.56
N GLY A 464 -7.99 -3.20 13.45
CA GLY A 464 -8.32 -3.70 12.11
C GLY A 464 -9.36 -2.87 11.35
N GLN A 465 -9.74 -1.70 11.86
CA GLN A 465 -10.69 -0.82 11.18
C GLN A 465 -10.04 -0.14 9.95
N PRO A 466 -10.70 -0.08 8.78
CA PRO A 466 -10.20 0.65 7.62
C PRO A 466 -9.95 2.13 7.93
N VAL A 467 -8.85 2.69 7.41
CA VAL A 467 -8.34 4.04 7.73
C VAL A 467 -9.42 5.14 7.59
N GLN A 468 -10.13 5.17 6.46
CA GLN A 468 -11.19 6.15 6.22
C GLN A 468 -12.32 6.05 7.26
N GLN A 469 -12.76 4.83 7.58
CA GLN A 469 -13.83 4.62 8.56
C GLN A 469 -13.37 5.02 9.97
N ALA A 470 -12.12 4.74 10.33
CA ALA A 470 -11.55 5.13 11.61
C ALA A 470 -11.58 6.67 11.79
N CYS A 471 -11.19 7.42 10.76
CA CYS A 471 -11.27 8.89 10.77
C CYS A 471 -12.70 9.40 10.97
N GLU A 472 -13.65 8.89 10.20
CA GLU A 472 -15.06 9.34 10.24
C GLU A 472 -15.73 9.01 11.58
N ASP A 473 -15.57 7.78 12.07
CA ASP A 473 -16.21 7.32 13.31
C ASP A 473 -15.68 8.06 14.54
N VAL A 474 -14.36 8.24 14.63
CA VAL A 474 -13.74 8.95 15.76
C VAL A 474 -14.16 10.42 15.77
N LEU A 475 -14.08 11.11 14.62
CA LEU A 475 -14.45 12.52 14.53
C LEU A 475 -15.93 12.73 14.86
N ARG A 476 -16.82 11.90 14.28
CA ARG A 476 -18.27 11.98 14.51
C ARG A 476 -18.62 11.72 15.96
N ALA A 477 -18.14 10.62 16.53
CA ALA A 477 -18.45 10.25 17.90
C ALA A 477 -17.95 11.31 18.90
N HIS A 478 -16.83 11.97 18.60
CA HIS A 478 -16.31 13.07 19.42
C HIS A 478 -17.15 14.33 19.30
N ALA A 479 -17.50 14.76 18.08
CA ALA A 479 -18.35 15.93 17.85
C ALA A 479 -19.72 15.77 18.54
N GLU A 480 -20.40 14.64 18.34
CA GLU A 480 -21.68 14.32 19.00
C GLU A 480 -21.55 14.30 20.52
N LYS A 481 -20.40 13.84 21.05
CA LYS A 481 -20.14 13.85 22.49
C LYS A 481 -20.01 15.27 23.03
N LEU A 482 -19.33 16.18 22.32
CA LEU A 482 -19.22 17.59 22.73
C LEU A 482 -20.59 18.28 22.76
N GLU A 483 -21.40 18.08 21.70
CA GLU A 483 -22.76 18.63 21.61
C GLU A 483 -23.67 18.10 22.74
N ARG A 484 -23.64 16.79 23.01
CA ARG A 484 -24.44 16.18 24.09
C ARG A 484 -24.07 16.70 25.48
N LEU A 485 -22.82 17.12 25.69
CA LEU A 485 -22.37 17.71 26.94
C LEU A 485 -22.72 19.20 27.04
N GLY A 486 -23.45 19.75 26.06
CA GLY A 486 -23.88 21.15 26.04
C GLY A 486 -22.77 22.13 25.61
N GLY A 487 -21.69 21.64 25.01
CA GLY A 487 -20.65 22.48 24.41
C GLY A 487 -20.91 22.72 22.92
N GLU A 488 -20.34 23.80 22.40
CA GLU A 488 -20.22 24.00 20.96
C GLU A 488 -19.02 23.20 20.44
N CYS A 489 -19.15 22.60 19.25
CA CYS A 489 -18.07 21.90 18.58
C CYS A 489 -17.45 22.82 17.53
N GLY A 490 -16.21 23.23 17.75
CA GLY A 490 -15.42 23.97 16.78
C GLY A 490 -15.04 23.14 15.56
N SER A 491 -14.37 23.77 14.59
CA SER A 491 -13.88 23.08 13.40
C SER A 491 -12.83 22.04 13.76
N MET A 492 -12.96 20.85 13.19
CA MET A 492 -12.01 19.75 13.36
C MET A 492 -11.89 18.99 12.04
N SER A 493 -10.65 18.73 11.65
CA SER A 493 -10.33 17.85 10.53
C SER A 493 -9.19 16.92 10.92
N VAL A 494 -9.22 15.71 10.39
CA VAL A 494 -8.22 14.67 10.66
C VAL A 494 -7.77 14.03 9.36
N ILE A 495 -6.50 13.63 9.32
CA ILE A 495 -5.90 12.79 8.29
C ILE A 495 -5.24 11.59 8.96
N ALA A 496 -5.22 10.44 8.28
CA ALA A 496 -4.52 9.25 8.76
C ALA A 496 -3.98 8.43 7.60
N MET A 497 -2.92 7.67 7.88
CA MET A 497 -2.30 6.74 6.95
C MET A 497 -1.87 5.47 7.71
N ASP A 498 -2.18 4.29 7.17
CA ASP A 498 -1.66 3.04 7.71
C ASP A 498 -0.27 2.69 7.16
N ARG A 499 0.38 1.68 7.75
CA ARG A 499 1.71 1.23 7.30
C ARG A 499 1.75 0.66 5.87
N LYS A 500 0.59 0.40 5.25
CA LYS A 500 0.46 -0.03 3.86
C LYS A 500 0.29 1.16 2.90
N GLY A 501 0.15 2.37 3.44
CA GLY A 501 -0.09 3.61 2.70
C GLY A 501 -1.53 3.79 2.24
N ASN A 502 -2.49 3.07 2.84
CA ASN A 502 -3.90 3.43 2.74
C ASN A 502 -4.11 4.71 3.55
N ILE A 503 -4.91 5.62 3.01
CA ILE A 503 -5.15 6.94 3.62
C ILE A 503 -6.62 7.14 3.94
N GLY A 504 -6.90 8.01 4.90
CA GLY A 504 -8.25 8.44 5.23
C GLY A 504 -8.27 9.86 5.79
N ALA A 505 -9.39 10.54 5.65
CA ALA A 505 -9.59 11.88 6.20
C ALA A 505 -11.05 12.13 6.57
N ALA A 506 -11.31 12.92 7.61
CA ALA A 506 -12.65 13.34 8.00
C ALA A 506 -12.66 14.79 8.46
N THR A 507 -13.81 15.45 8.34
CA THR A 507 -13.97 16.84 8.73
C THR A 507 -15.42 17.15 9.13
N ASN A 508 -15.61 18.11 10.03
CA ASN A 508 -16.92 18.75 10.28
C ASN A 508 -17.06 20.10 9.55
N LEU A 509 -16.10 20.48 8.71
CA LEU A 509 -16.19 21.61 7.79
C LEU A 509 -16.91 21.22 6.50
N ASP A 510 -17.40 22.20 5.75
CA ASP A 510 -17.99 21.97 4.43
C ASP A 510 -17.02 21.32 3.45
N ARG A 511 -15.76 21.73 3.52
CA ARG A 511 -14.68 21.25 2.66
C ARG A 511 -13.37 21.26 3.44
N PHE A 512 -12.62 20.17 3.37
CA PHE A 512 -11.26 20.07 3.88
C PHE A 512 -10.32 19.51 2.81
N PRO A 513 -9.45 20.35 2.21
CA PRO A 513 -8.42 19.88 1.30
C PRO A 513 -7.23 19.28 2.06
N PHE A 514 -6.54 18.31 1.45
CA PHE A 514 -5.33 17.69 1.97
C PHE A 514 -4.50 17.13 0.81
N VAL A 515 -3.20 16.96 0.99
CA VAL A 515 -2.27 16.55 -0.07
C VAL A 515 -1.67 15.18 0.23
N ALA A 516 -1.71 14.29 -0.76
CA ALA A 516 -1.02 13.00 -0.71
C ALA A 516 0.12 12.96 -1.72
N GLY A 517 1.22 12.27 -1.38
CA GLY A 517 2.43 12.20 -2.22
C GLY A 517 3.07 10.82 -2.23
N ARG A 518 3.75 10.48 -3.33
CA ARG A 518 4.50 9.22 -3.54
C ARG A 518 5.95 9.51 -3.88
N TYR A 519 6.82 8.55 -3.57
CA TYR A 519 8.24 8.65 -3.93
C TYR A 519 8.48 8.66 -5.45
N THR A 520 7.52 8.26 -6.28
CA THR A 520 7.58 8.44 -7.74
C THR A 520 7.66 9.93 -8.14
N GLY A 521 7.27 10.85 -7.25
CA GLY A 521 7.09 12.28 -7.54
C GLY A 521 5.64 12.66 -7.83
N GLU A 522 4.76 11.68 -7.94
CA GLU A 522 3.31 11.89 -7.98
C GLU A 522 2.84 12.54 -6.67
N HIS A 523 2.01 13.57 -6.78
CA HIS A 523 1.28 14.17 -5.66
C HIS A 523 -0.12 14.56 -6.12
N LYS A 524 -1.06 14.58 -5.19
CA LYS A 524 -2.47 14.82 -5.48
C LYS A 524 -3.11 15.65 -4.37
N LEU A 525 -3.77 16.73 -4.77
CA LEU A 525 -4.71 17.43 -3.92
C LEU A 525 -6.02 16.63 -3.83
N MET A 526 -6.41 16.31 -2.62
CA MET A 526 -7.63 15.59 -2.29
C MET A 526 -8.54 16.48 -1.45
N THR A 527 -9.81 16.11 -1.33
CA THR A 527 -10.79 16.89 -0.57
C THR A 527 -11.84 15.96 0.01
N VAL A 528 -12.13 16.12 1.30
CA VAL A 528 -13.30 15.50 1.95
C VAL A 528 -14.34 16.56 2.30
N LYS A 529 -15.59 16.10 2.39
CA LYS A 529 -16.75 16.92 2.80
C LYS A 529 -17.13 16.59 4.24
N ASN A 530 -17.97 17.45 4.81
CA ASN A 530 -18.52 17.28 6.14
C ASN A 530 -19.10 15.86 6.37
N CYS A 531 -18.49 15.08 7.26
CA CYS A 531 -18.92 13.71 7.56
C CYS A 531 -20.14 13.64 8.51
N MET A 532 -20.65 14.79 8.99
CA MET A 532 -21.83 14.92 9.84
C MET A 532 -23.13 15.10 9.03
N LYS A 533 -23.06 15.50 7.75
CA LYS A 533 -24.23 15.89 6.95
C LYS A 533 -25.06 14.73 6.36
N ASN A 534 -24.64 13.48 6.53
CA ASN A 534 -25.30 12.29 5.95
C ASN A 534 -26.24 11.54 6.92
N VAL A 535 -26.76 12.19 7.97
CA VAL A 535 -27.77 11.59 8.83
C VAL A 535 -29.13 11.65 8.13
N ILE A 536 -29.50 10.58 7.42
CA ILE A 536 -30.93 10.29 7.19
C ILE A 536 -31.52 10.07 8.57
N GLN A 537 -32.22 11.07 9.10
CA GLN A 537 -33.06 10.91 10.28
C GLN A 537 -34.08 9.81 9.97
N ALA A 538 -34.16 8.80 10.85
CA ALA A 538 -35.23 7.81 10.85
C ALA A 538 -36.54 8.42 11.36
#